data_AF-A0A842T5E5-F1
#
_entry.id   AF-A0A842T5E5-F1
#
_cell.length_a   1.000
_cell.length_b   1.000
_cell.length_c   1.000
_cell.angle_alpha   90.00
_cell.angle_beta   90.00
_cell.angle_gamma   90.00
#
_symmetry.space_group_name_H-M   'P 1'
#
loop_
_entity.id
_entity.type
_entity.pdbx_description
1 polymer ?
#
loop_
_entity_poly.entity_id
_entity_poly.type
_entity_poly.pdbx_seq_one_letter_code
_entity_poly.pdbx_strand_id
1 'polypeptide(L)' 'MTKIQYRSVRLPENLIDSIKRLINARKELGYRSHSEFIIDSVRRRVEELNPTA' A
#
# COMPACT_ATOMS: atom_id res chain seq x y z
N MET A 1 -17.81 13.40 10.87
CA MET A 1 -16.69 12.96 10.00
C MET A 1 -15.58 12.39 10.87
N THR A 2 -15.33 11.10 10.82
CA THR A 2 -14.20 10.46 11.51
C THR A 2 -12.90 10.90 10.83
N LYS A 3 -12.01 11.57 11.55
CA LYS A 3 -10.74 12.06 11.00
C LYS A 3 -9.78 10.88 10.86
N ILE A 4 -9.32 10.60 9.64
CA ILE A 4 -8.29 9.59 9.40
C ILE A 4 -6.97 10.11 10.00
N GLN A 5 -6.40 9.36 10.93
CA GLN A 5 -5.08 9.65 11.50
C GLN A 5 -4.03 8.80 10.78
N TYR A 6 -3.05 9.47 10.17
CA TYR A 6 -1.93 8.81 9.49
C TYR A 6 -0.74 8.67 10.44
N ARG A 7 -0.02 7.55 10.32
CA ARG A 7 1.26 7.30 11.01
C ARG A 7 2.33 6.97 9.98
N SER A 8 3.55 7.43 10.23
CA SER A 8 4.70 7.12 9.36
C SER A 8 5.29 5.77 9.73
N VAL A 9 5.62 4.98 8.71
CA VAL A 9 6.37 3.71 8.84
C VAL A 9 7.68 3.83 8.07
N ARG A 10 8.71 3.13 8.55
CA ARG A 10 9.99 3.03 7.82
C ARG A 10 9.95 1.80 6.94
N LEU A 11 10.23 1.98 5.65
CA LEU A 11 10.35 0.90 4.67
C LEU A 11 11.73 0.97 4.02
N PRO A 12 12.35 -0.18 3.72
CA PRO A 12 13.59 -0.23 2.94
C PRO A 12 13.43 0.47 1.58
N GLU A 13 14.43 1.24 1.18
CA GLU A 13 14.39 2.00 -0.09
C GLU A 13 14.25 1.08 -1.31
N ASN A 14 14.97 -0.04 -1.32
CA ASN A 14 14.89 -1.05 -2.38
C ASN A 14 13.48 -1.64 -2.55
N LEU A 15 12.70 -1.73 -1.47
CA LEU A 15 11.31 -2.16 -1.52
C LEU A 15 10.43 -1.10 -2.18
N ILE A 16 10.60 0.17 -1.79
CA ILE A 16 9.88 1.29 -2.41
C ILE A 16 10.17 1.36 -3.91
N ASP A 17 11.41 1.18 -4.32
CA ASP A 17 11.78 1.18 -5.73
C ASP A 17 11.20 0.00 -6.50
N SER A 18 11.10 -1.16 -5.86
CA SER A 18 10.44 -2.32 -6.45
C SER A 18 8.94 -2.08 -6.65
N ILE A 19 8.28 -1.40 -5.70
CA ILE A 19 6.88 -0.98 -5.82
C ILE A 19 6.71 0.04 -6.96
N LYS A 20 7.59 1.05 -7.06
CA LYS A 20 7.54 2.03 -8.16
C LYS A 20 7.70 1.35 -9.52
N ARG A 21 8.65 0.41 -9.65
CA ARG A 21 8.83 -0.39 -10.88
C ARG A 21 7.59 -1.19 -11.22
N LEU A 22 6.98 -1.86 -10.23
CA LEU A 22 5.74 -2.63 -10.40
C LEU A 22 4.59 -1.75 -10.92
N ILE A 23 4.32 -0.63 -10.27
CA ILE A 23 3.24 0.30 -10.65
C ILE A 23 3.49 0.90 -12.04
N ASN A 24 4.75 1.07 -12.44
CA ASN A 24 5.09 1.54 -13.78
C ASN A 24 4.96 0.46 -14.85
N ALA A 25 5.35 -0.77 -14.55
CA ALA A 25 5.26 -1.89 -15.48
C ALA A 25 3.81 -2.39 -15.66
N ARG A 26 2.96 -2.26 -14.63
CA ARG A 26 1.59 -2.77 -14.62
C ARG A 26 0.57 -1.66 -14.37
N LYS A 27 0.35 -0.83 -15.41
CA LYS A 27 -0.59 0.30 -15.36
C LYS A 27 -2.04 -0.14 -15.14
N GLU A 28 -2.37 -1.36 -15.52
CA GLU A 28 -3.67 -1.99 -15.30
C GLU A 28 -4.03 -2.17 -13.81
N LEU A 29 -3.05 -2.08 -12.90
CA LEU A 29 -3.30 -2.14 -11.46
C LEU A 29 -3.95 -0.86 -10.90
N GLY A 30 -3.94 0.24 -11.65
CA GLY A 30 -4.68 1.47 -11.30
C GLY A 30 -4.09 2.32 -10.17
N TYR A 31 -2.95 1.96 -9.59
CA TYR A 31 -2.31 2.74 -8.52
C TYR A 31 -1.66 4.02 -9.06
N ARG A 32 -1.93 5.15 -8.40
CA ARG A 32 -1.37 6.47 -8.74
C ARG A 32 -0.07 6.75 -8.01
N SER A 33 0.17 6.06 -6.89
CA SER A 33 1.36 6.23 -6.06
C SER A 33 1.75 4.94 -5.34
N HIS A 34 3.02 4.85 -4.93
CA HIS A 34 3.49 3.78 -4.05
C HIS A 34 2.75 3.79 -2.69
N SER A 35 2.38 4.96 -2.16
CA SER A 35 1.60 5.06 -0.93
C SER A 35 0.22 4.41 -1.04
N GLU A 36 -0.47 4.61 -2.16
CA GLU A 36 -1.77 3.99 -2.44
C GLU A 36 -1.65 2.46 -2.48
N PHE A 37 -0.63 1.96 -3.19
CA PHE A 37 -0.30 0.54 -3.24
C PHE A 37 -0.02 -0.04 -1.84
N ILE A 38 0.78 0.65 -1.03
CA ILE A 38 1.13 0.19 0.33
C ILE A 38 -0.11 0.13 1.21
N ILE A 39 -0.95 1.17 1.20
CA ILE A 39 -2.17 1.22 2.01
C ILE A 39 -3.12 0.09 1.64
N ASP A 40 -3.36 -0.13 0.33
CA ASP A 40 -4.23 -1.20 -0.14
C ASP A 40 -3.67 -2.59 0.17
N SER A 41 -2.37 -2.80 -0.08
CA SER A 41 -1.70 -4.07 0.21
C SER A 41 -1.74 -4.43 1.70
N VAL A 42 -1.46 -3.46 2.58
CA VAL A 42 -1.52 -3.67 4.03
C VAL A 42 -2.96 -3.91 4.49
N ARG A 43 -3.94 -3.16 3.96
CA ARG A 43 -5.36 -3.36 4.29
C ARG A 43 -5.81 -4.78 3.96
N ARG A 44 -5.61 -5.22 2.71
CA ARG A 44 -5.98 -6.56 2.26
C ARG A 44 -5.30 -7.63 3.11
N ARG A 45 -4.02 -7.44 3.43
CA ARG A 45 -3.27 -8.40 4.25
C ARG A 45 -3.83 -8.50 5.67
N VAL A 46 -4.27 -7.39 6.26
CA VAL A 46 -4.91 -7.39 7.59
C VAL A 46 -6.28 -8.05 7.53
N GLU A 47 -7.10 -7.75 6.52
CA GLU A 47 -8.43 -8.36 6.31
C GLU A 47 -8.33 -9.88 6.10
N GLU A 48 -7.37 -10.34 5.30
CA GLU A 48 -7.10 -11.77 5.09
C GLU A 48 -6.71 -12.50 6.38
N LEU A 49 -5.90 -11.86 7.23
CA LEU A 49 -5.39 -12.45 8.46
C LEU A 49 -6.35 -12.29 9.64
N ASN A 50 -7.28 -11.34 9.56
CA ASN A 50 -8.27 -11.09 10.59
C ASN A 50 -9.64 -10.76 9.96
N PRO A 51 -10.37 -11.78 9.47
CA PRO A 51 -11.62 -11.59 8.72
C PRO A 51 -12.78 -11.02 9.55
N THR A 52 -12.59 -10.90 10.87
CA THR A 52 -13.63 -10.52 11.85
C THR A 52 -13.44 -9.12 12.44
N ALA A 53 -12.46 -8.34 11.94
CA ALA A 53 -12.19 -6.96 12.37
C ALA A 53 -13.04 -5.92 11.63
#